data_AF-S3XWF3-F1
#
_entry.id   AF-S3XWF3-F1
#
_cell.length_a   1.000
_cell.length_b   1.000
_cell.length_c   1.000
_cell.angle_alpha   90.00
_cell.angle_beta   90.00
_cell.angle_gamma   90.00
#
_symmetry.space_group_name_H-M   'P 1'
#
loop_
_entity.id
_entity.type
_entity.pdbx_description
1 polymer ?
#
loop_
_entity_poly.entity_id
_entity_poly.type
_entity_poly.pdbx_seq_one_letter_code
_entity_poly.pdbx_strand_id
1 'polypeptide(L)'
;MNKRILSVIVFGAALLSVQAQDGKGGISPAMLGQIQQSYQGTPSDKAMRNAIGNNDIRKLALNQENMQDMDTHFSIKVDSKGITDQKSSGRCWLFTGLNVMRAKALARYGFPAFEFSEIYPFFWDQLEKSNLFLQGIIDTADKPLDDKTVEWLLKHPLSDGGTFTGVADIVSKYGLVPKSAMPETNSSENTARMANLISLKLKEYALQLRNLAAEGAKPAALEKEKTAMLGTVYRMLVLNLGVPPTEFDYVRTDAQGNPVETEHHTPMSFLEKYGDKQLLTNYVMLMNDPSREYYKCYEIDYDRHRYDGKNWTYVNLPVEDIKQMAIASLKDSTMMYFSCDVGKFLDSERGLLDVKNYDYESLMGTTFGMDKKQRIQTFSSGSSHAMTLMAVDLDKDGKPVKWMVENSWGADSGYKGHLIMTDEWFDEYMFRLVVETKYVPAKIMELFKQKPVRLPAWDPMFAND
;
A
#
# COMPACT_ATOMS: atom_id res chain seq x y z
N MET A 1 61.95 -56.01 23.66
CA MET A 1 62.37 -54.84 24.47
C MET A 1 62.01 -53.59 23.70
N ASN A 2 60.95 -52.88 24.12
CA ASN A 2 61.04 -51.57 24.81
C ASN A 2 61.48 -50.43 23.87
N LYS A 3 60.82 -49.28 23.75
CA LYS A 3 59.63 -48.69 24.40
C LYS A 3 59.49 -47.26 23.82
N ARG A 4 58.26 -46.71 23.82
CA ARG A 4 57.90 -45.27 23.98
C ARG A 4 57.92 -44.38 22.72
N ILE A 5 57.02 -43.40 22.49
CA ILE A 5 55.86 -42.81 23.21
C ILE A 5 55.16 -41.80 22.26
N LEU A 6 53.83 -41.69 22.34
CA LEU A 6 52.90 -40.51 22.16
C LEU A 6 53.19 -39.46 21.07
N SER A 7 52.26 -38.78 20.40
CA SER A 7 50.82 -38.48 20.48
C SER A 7 50.48 -37.82 19.11
N VAL A 8 49.26 -37.69 18.60
CA VAL A 8 48.24 -36.71 19.03
C VAL A 8 46.98 -36.99 18.18
N ILE A 9 45.86 -36.93 18.87
CA ILE A 9 44.47 -36.92 18.41
C ILE A 9 44.25 -35.95 17.24
N VAL A 10 43.62 -36.41 16.17
CA VAL A 10 42.70 -35.57 15.37
C VAL A 10 41.38 -36.34 15.22
N PHE A 11 40.63 -36.38 16.32
CA PHE A 11 39.17 -36.35 16.27
C PHE A 11 38.81 -34.92 15.85
N GLY A 12 38.33 -34.72 14.62
CA GLY A 12 38.08 -33.38 14.13
C GLY A 12 37.16 -33.36 12.92
N ALA A 13 35.88 -33.12 13.21
CA ALA A 13 34.90 -32.48 12.33
C ALA A 13 34.52 -33.20 11.02
N ALA A 14 33.64 -34.19 11.13
CA ALA A 14 32.60 -34.41 10.11
C ALA A 14 31.28 -34.83 10.77
N LEU A 15 30.89 -34.14 11.86
CA LEU A 15 29.47 -34.06 12.22
C LEU A 15 28.87 -33.03 11.27
N LEU A 16 28.58 -33.49 10.05
CA LEU A 16 27.56 -32.87 9.21
C LEU A 16 26.33 -32.76 10.09
N SER A 17 26.00 -31.54 10.51
CA SER A 17 24.69 -31.20 11.06
C SER A 17 23.66 -31.32 9.94
N VAL A 18 23.41 -32.55 9.53
CA VAL A 18 22.16 -32.95 8.91
C VAL A 18 21.17 -32.89 10.06
N GLN A 19 20.65 -31.70 10.36
CA GLN A 19 19.29 -31.61 10.88
C GLN A 19 18.37 -32.02 9.73
N ALA A 20 18.39 -33.32 9.41
CA ALA A 20 17.25 -33.93 8.77
C ALA A 20 16.06 -33.63 9.67
N GLN A 21 14.92 -33.30 9.09
CA GLN A 21 13.64 -33.50 9.77
C GLN A 21 13.64 -34.96 10.23
N ASP A 22 14.07 -35.21 11.46
CA ASP A 22 13.96 -36.52 12.05
C ASP A 22 12.45 -36.78 12.22
N GLY A 23 12.03 -38.04 12.09
CA GLY A 23 10.60 -38.39 12.14
C GLY A 23 9.89 -38.02 13.46
N LYS A 24 10.59 -37.40 14.41
CA LYS A 24 10.10 -37.02 15.74
C LYS A 24 9.20 -35.78 15.72
N GLY A 25 9.19 -35.01 14.63
CA GLY A 25 8.26 -33.88 14.44
C GLY A 25 7.03 -34.18 13.58
N GLY A 26 6.91 -35.39 13.01
CA GLY A 26 5.81 -35.75 12.11
C GLY A 26 4.54 -36.22 12.82
N ILE A 27 3.42 -36.24 12.10
CA ILE A 27 2.17 -36.86 12.58
C ILE A 27 2.36 -38.37 12.62
N SER A 28 2.58 -38.92 13.82
CA SER A 28 2.68 -40.38 14.01
C SER A 28 1.32 -41.06 13.79
N PRO A 29 1.26 -42.37 13.48
CA PRO A 29 -0.01 -43.10 13.36
C PRO A 29 -0.88 -43.01 14.64
N ALA A 30 -0.24 -43.00 15.81
CA ALA A 30 -0.94 -42.83 17.08
C ALA A 30 -1.55 -41.42 17.22
N MET A 31 -0.79 -40.38 16.85
CA MET A 31 -1.27 -38.99 16.83
C MET A 31 -2.42 -38.82 15.82
N LEU A 32 -2.29 -39.38 14.61
CA LEU A 32 -3.35 -39.33 13.61
C LEU A 32 -4.64 -39.99 14.11
N GLY A 33 -4.53 -41.12 14.80
CA GLY A 33 -5.68 -41.76 15.45
C GLY A 33 -6.36 -40.85 16.47
N GLN A 34 -5.59 -40.11 17.28
CA GLN A 34 -6.13 -39.13 18.24
C GLN A 34 -6.80 -37.94 17.52
N ILE A 35 -6.18 -37.40 16.46
CA ILE A 35 -6.74 -36.31 15.65
C ILE A 35 -8.07 -36.75 14.99
N GLN A 36 -8.13 -37.96 14.44
CA GLN A 36 -9.36 -38.46 13.82
C GLN A 36 -10.48 -38.66 14.84
N GLN A 37 -10.14 -39.08 16.08
CA GLN A 37 -11.11 -39.21 17.17
C GLN A 37 -11.62 -37.87 17.69
N SER A 38 -10.92 -36.75 17.47
CA SER A 38 -11.44 -35.43 17.85
C SER A 38 -12.59 -34.99 16.96
N TYR A 39 -12.68 -35.50 15.72
CA TYR A 39 -13.81 -35.26 14.83
C TYR A 39 -14.93 -36.28 15.09
N GLN A 40 -16.00 -35.83 15.74
CA GLN A 40 -17.12 -36.69 16.11
C GLN A 40 -17.98 -37.10 14.90
N GLY A 41 -17.94 -36.34 13.81
CA GLY A 41 -18.71 -36.65 12.60
C GLY A 41 -20.22 -36.66 12.84
N THR A 42 -20.69 -35.78 13.72
CA THR A 42 -22.11 -35.68 14.10
C THR A 42 -22.99 -35.36 12.89
N PRO A 43 -24.32 -35.55 12.97
CA PRO A 43 -25.22 -35.09 11.92
C PRO A 43 -25.05 -33.59 11.58
N SER A 44 -24.74 -32.76 12.58
CA SER A 44 -24.43 -31.34 12.39
C SER A 44 -23.13 -31.14 11.60
N ASP A 45 -22.03 -31.81 11.99
CA ASP A 45 -20.76 -31.76 11.26
C ASP A 45 -20.92 -32.21 9.80
N LYS A 46 -21.71 -33.26 9.56
CA LYS A 46 -21.99 -33.77 8.21
C LYS A 46 -22.77 -32.75 7.39
N ALA A 47 -23.77 -32.09 7.98
CA ALA A 47 -24.53 -31.04 7.32
C ALA A 47 -23.64 -29.83 6.99
N MET A 48 -22.83 -29.35 7.94
CA MET A 48 -21.87 -28.27 7.76
C MET A 48 -20.84 -28.59 6.67
N ARG A 49 -20.27 -29.80 6.69
CA ARG A 49 -19.33 -30.25 5.64
C ARG A 49 -19.97 -30.26 4.26
N ASN A 50 -21.21 -30.72 4.13
CA ASN A 50 -21.95 -30.69 2.86
C ASN A 50 -22.23 -29.26 2.41
N ALA A 51 -22.60 -28.36 3.33
CA ALA A 51 -22.84 -26.96 3.02
C ALA A 51 -21.56 -26.26 2.56
N ILE A 52 -20.47 -26.33 3.35
CA ILE A 52 -19.17 -25.74 3.03
C ILE A 52 -18.62 -26.32 1.72
N GLY A 53 -18.72 -27.63 1.51
CA GLY A 53 -18.19 -28.30 0.32
C GLY A 53 -18.89 -27.93 -1.01
N ASN A 54 -20.06 -27.29 -0.97
CA ASN A 54 -20.84 -26.93 -2.15
C ASN A 54 -21.09 -25.42 -2.31
N ASN A 55 -20.60 -24.57 -1.39
CA ASN A 55 -20.88 -23.13 -1.37
C ASN A 55 -19.63 -22.29 -1.05
N ASP A 56 -19.67 -20.98 -1.35
CA ASP A 56 -18.68 -20.03 -0.85
C ASP A 56 -18.84 -19.89 0.67
N ILE A 57 -17.75 -20.16 1.41
CA ILE A 57 -17.75 -20.12 2.87
C ILE A 57 -18.12 -18.74 3.42
N ARG A 58 -17.82 -17.65 2.70
CA ARG A 58 -18.17 -16.28 3.12
C ARG A 58 -19.67 -16.08 3.14
N LYS A 59 -20.41 -16.73 2.22
CA LYS A 59 -21.88 -16.68 2.20
C LYS A 59 -22.49 -17.47 3.37
N LEU A 60 -21.82 -18.53 3.80
CA LEU A 60 -22.25 -19.33 4.95
C LEU A 60 -21.92 -18.64 6.29
N ALA A 61 -20.82 -17.90 6.34
CA ALA A 61 -20.38 -17.15 7.51
C ALA A 61 -21.01 -15.76 7.61
N LEU A 62 -21.74 -15.28 6.59
CA LEU A 62 -22.38 -13.95 6.62
C LEU A 62 -23.29 -13.83 7.85
N ASN A 63 -22.97 -12.88 8.71
CA ASN A 63 -23.70 -12.68 9.96
C ASN A 63 -25.05 -12.01 9.69
N GLN A 64 -26.13 -12.79 9.79
CA GLN A 64 -27.49 -12.30 9.56
C GLN A 64 -27.92 -11.23 10.57
N GLU A 65 -27.39 -11.25 11.79
CA GLU A 65 -27.69 -10.21 12.79
C GLU A 65 -27.11 -8.85 12.37
N ASN A 66 -26.07 -8.84 11.53
CA ASN A 66 -25.46 -7.63 10.97
C ASN A 66 -26.08 -7.16 9.64
N MET A 67 -27.15 -7.81 9.17
CA MET A 67 -27.83 -7.49 7.90
C MET A 67 -28.89 -6.38 8.04
N GLN A 68 -28.96 -5.71 9.19
CA GLN A 68 -29.82 -4.53 9.35
C GLN A 68 -29.44 -3.41 8.36
N ASP A 69 -30.38 -2.51 8.10
CA ASP A 69 -30.17 -1.39 7.18
C ASP A 69 -28.92 -0.60 7.59
N MET A 70 -28.03 -0.40 6.63
CA MET A 70 -26.81 0.38 6.83
C MET A 70 -27.18 1.86 6.92
N ASP A 71 -26.98 2.48 8.09
CA ASP A 71 -27.17 3.91 8.23
C ASP A 71 -26.11 4.66 7.40
N THR A 72 -26.57 5.43 6.41
CA THR A 72 -25.73 6.17 5.46
C THR A 72 -25.62 7.66 5.78
N HIS A 73 -26.23 8.10 6.89
CA HIS A 73 -26.09 9.46 7.41
C HIS A 73 -24.70 9.69 8.02
N PHE A 74 -24.17 10.91 7.88
CA PHE A 74 -22.94 11.35 8.52
C PHE A 74 -23.10 12.79 8.99
N SER A 75 -22.80 13.05 10.25
CA SER A 75 -22.78 14.40 10.83
C SER A 75 -21.77 15.34 10.15
N ILE A 76 -20.64 14.80 9.66
CA ILE A 76 -19.60 15.55 8.96
C ILE A 76 -19.20 14.79 7.69
N LYS A 77 -19.34 15.43 6.53
CA LYS A 77 -19.00 14.86 5.22
C LYS A 77 -18.44 15.92 4.29
N VAL A 78 -17.28 15.65 3.69
CA VAL A 78 -16.67 16.51 2.68
C VAL A 78 -17.44 16.39 1.36
N ASP A 79 -17.72 17.51 0.70
CA ASP A 79 -18.30 17.53 -0.64
C ASP A 79 -17.21 17.20 -1.68
N SER A 80 -17.44 16.13 -2.45
CA SER A 80 -16.54 15.63 -3.49
C SER A 80 -17.35 14.91 -4.55
N LYS A 81 -16.85 14.91 -5.78
CA LYS A 81 -17.52 14.36 -6.97
C LYS A 81 -16.53 13.64 -7.87
N GLY A 82 -17.05 12.71 -8.68
CA GLY A 82 -16.29 11.98 -9.69
C GLY A 82 -15.56 10.77 -9.13
N ILE A 83 -16.29 9.70 -8.78
CA ILE A 83 -15.68 8.45 -8.31
C ILE A 83 -14.74 7.89 -9.40
N THR A 84 -13.54 7.52 -8.98
CA THR A 84 -12.49 6.99 -9.85
C THR A 84 -12.46 5.46 -9.84
N ASP A 85 -11.78 4.86 -10.82
CA ASP A 85 -11.67 3.41 -10.96
C ASP A 85 -10.26 3.02 -11.43
N GLN A 86 -9.49 2.39 -10.56
CA GLN A 86 -8.13 1.92 -10.84
C GLN A 86 -8.10 0.64 -11.69
N LYS A 87 -9.24 -0.03 -11.86
CA LYS A 87 -9.37 -1.33 -12.56
C LYS A 87 -8.39 -2.37 -12.00
N SER A 88 -7.79 -3.19 -12.86
CA SER A 88 -6.86 -4.26 -12.50
C SER A 88 -5.43 -3.73 -12.40
N SER A 89 -5.22 -2.76 -11.51
CA SER A 89 -3.90 -2.17 -11.20
C SER A 89 -3.73 -1.95 -9.70
N GLY A 90 -2.49 -1.91 -9.22
CA GLY A 90 -2.14 -1.62 -7.82
C GLY A 90 -1.99 -0.13 -7.51
N ARG A 91 -2.70 0.75 -8.22
CA ARG A 91 -2.51 2.22 -8.18
C ARG A 91 -3.33 2.94 -7.10
N CYS A 92 -3.93 2.23 -6.16
CA CYS A 92 -4.84 2.80 -5.14
C CYS A 92 -4.24 3.99 -4.38
N TRP A 93 -2.96 3.92 -4.03
CA TRP A 93 -2.21 4.99 -3.38
C TRP A 93 -2.19 6.27 -4.22
N LEU A 94 -2.02 6.13 -5.53
CA LEU A 94 -1.95 7.25 -6.45
C LEU A 94 -3.32 7.88 -6.64
N PHE A 95 -4.34 7.06 -6.93
CA PHE A 95 -5.73 7.52 -7.00
C PHE A 95 -6.15 8.26 -5.73
N THR A 96 -5.83 7.70 -4.56
CA THR A 96 -6.12 8.34 -3.26
C THR A 96 -5.43 9.70 -3.12
N GLY A 97 -4.12 9.77 -3.43
CA GLY A 97 -3.38 11.03 -3.34
C GLY A 97 -3.91 12.09 -4.31
N LEU A 98 -4.27 11.70 -5.53
CA LEU A 98 -4.87 12.61 -6.51
C LEU A 98 -6.29 13.01 -6.12
N ASN A 99 -7.09 12.12 -5.53
CA ASN A 99 -8.44 12.41 -5.04
C ASN A 99 -8.44 13.47 -3.93
N VAL A 100 -7.45 13.45 -3.02
CA VAL A 100 -7.25 14.50 -2.01
C VAL A 100 -7.02 15.86 -2.67
N MET A 101 -6.15 15.93 -3.69
CA MET A 101 -5.92 17.19 -4.43
C MET A 101 -7.13 17.60 -5.27
N ARG A 102 -7.81 16.63 -5.89
CA ARG A 102 -8.99 16.82 -6.74
C ARG A 102 -10.12 17.47 -5.94
N ALA A 103 -10.40 16.99 -4.72
CA ALA A 103 -11.42 17.57 -3.86
C ALA A 103 -11.17 19.06 -3.59
N LYS A 104 -9.90 19.45 -3.34
CA LYS A 104 -9.52 20.86 -3.17
C LYS A 104 -9.68 21.66 -4.46
N ALA A 105 -9.33 21.09 -5.60
CA ALA A 105 -9.51 21.72 -6.90
C ALA A 105 -10.99 21.96 -7.22
N LEU A 106 -11.84 20.95 -7.00
CA LEU A 106 -13.30 21.03 -7.14
C LEU A 106 -13.86 22.17 -6.27
N ALA A 107 -13.49 22.20 -4.99
CA ALA A 107 -13.95 23.22 -4.05
C ALA A 107 -13.47 24.64 -4.41
N ARG A 108 -12.22 24.79 -4.87
CA ARG A 108 -11.63 26.09 -5.21
C ARG A 108 -12.19 26.68 -6.51
N TYR A 109 -12.40 25.83 -7.52
CA TYR A 109 -12.75 26.27 -8.87
C TYR A 109 -14.20 26.02 -9.27
N GLY A 110 -14.99 25.36 -8.42
CA GLY A 110 -16.41 25.08 -8.66
C GLY A 110 -16.65 24.13 -9.84
N PHE A 111 -15.71 23.23 -10.12
CA PHE A 111 -15.82 22.30 -11.23
C PHE A 111 -17.02 21.35 -11.05
N PRO A 112 -17.81 21.08 -12.12
CA PRO A 112 -18.88 20.09 -12.06
C PRO A 112 -18.32 18.66 -11.96
N ALA A 113 -17.23 18.40 -12.67
CA ALA A 113 -16.44 17.18 -12.63
C ALA A 113 -14.99 17.51 -13.02
N PHE A 114 -14.04 16.83 -12.39
CA PHE A 114 -12.62 16.99 -12.68
C PHE A 114 -11.87 15.74 -12.22
N GLU A 115 -10.89 15.30 -12.99
CA GLU A 115 -10.00 14.20 -12.61
C GLU A 115 -8.60 14.52 -13.14
N PHE A 116 -7.59 14.32 -12.30
CA PHE A 116 -6.21 14.33 -12.76
C PHE A 116 -5.94 13.04 -13.54
N SER A 117 -4.96 13.04 -14.45
CA SER A 117 -4.49 11.80 -15.05
C SER A 117 -3.72 11.00 -14.01
N GLU A 118 -4.16 9.80 -13.67
CA GLU A 118 -3.40 8.87 -12.83
C GLU A 118 -2.25 8.21 -13.58
N ILE A 119 -2.46 7.92 -14.87
CA ILE A 119 -1.43 7.33 -15.73
C ILE A 119 -0.20 8.23 -15.90
N TYR A 120 -0.36 9.57 -15.84
CA TYR A 120 0.76 10.52 -15.95
C TYR A 120 1.81 10.37 -14.83
N PRO A 121 1.47 10.53 -13.53
CA PRO A 121 2.42 10.27 -12.45
C PRO A 121 2.77 8.78 -12.36
N PHE A 122 1.89 7.85 -12.74
CA PHE A 122 2.23 6.43 -12.76
C PHE A 122 3.35 6.11 -13.75
N PHE A 123 3.38 6.73 -14.94
CA PHE A 123 4.47 6.57 -15.89
C PHE A 123 5.83 6.92 -15.25
N TRP A 124 5.89 8.08 -14.60
CA TRP A 124 7.12 8.58 -13.99
C TRP A 124 7.52 7.76 -12.76
N ASP A 125 6.54 7.32 -11.97
CA ASP A 125 6.74 6.39 -10.87
C ASP A 125 7.44 5.10 -11.31
N GLN A 126 6.94 4.46 -12.37
CA GLN A 126 7.50 3.21 -12.86
C GLN A 126 8.93 3.39 -13.41
N LEU A 127 9.21 4.53 -14.04
CA LEU A 127 10.56 4.86 -14.51
C LEU A 127 11.52 5.14 -13.34
N GLU A 128 11.08 5.89 -12.33
CA GLU A 128 11.90 6.23 -11.16
C GLU A 128 12.14 5.04 -10.25
N LYS A 129 11.15 4.16 -10.06
CA LYS A 129 11.35 2.87 -9.37
C LYS A 129 12.33 1.96 -10.11
N SER A 130 12.26 1.95 -11.44
CA SER A 130 13.25 1.22 -12.26
C SER A 130 14.66 1.76 -12.04
N ASN A 131 14.83 3.09 -11.96
CA ASN A 131 16.11 3.73 -11.65
C ASN A 131 16.57 3.44 -10.21
N LEU A 132 15.67 3.54 -9.22
CA LEU A 132 15.92 3.18 -7.83
C LEU A 132 16.43 1.74 -7.70
N PHE A 133 15.79 0.79 -8.37
CA PHE A 133 16.21 -0.60 -8.39
C PHE A 133 17.62 -0.75 -9.00
N LEU A 134 17.85 -0.23 -10.22
CA LEU A 134 19.15 -0.38 -10.89
C LEU A 134 20.27 0.29 -10.10
N GLN A 135 20.01 1.44 -9.49
CA GLN A 135 20.98 2.11 -8.62
C GLN A 135 21.24 1.30 -7.36
N GLY A 136 20.20 0.75 -6.71
CA GLY A 136 20.36 -0.14 -5.57
C GLY A 136 21.20 -1.38 -5.89
N ILE A 137 21.12 -1.91 -7.11
CA ILE A 137 21.98 -2.99 -7.59
C ILE A 137 23.44 -2.54 -7.73
N ILE A 138 23.69 -1.33 -8.25
CA ILE A 138 25.04 -0.75 -8.33
C ILE A 138 25.63 -0.56 -6.93
N ASP A 139 24.84 -0.01 -6.00
CA ASP A 139 25.28 0.28 -4.63
C ASP A 139 25.58 -0.98 -3.81
N THR A 140 25.04 -2.12 -4.23
CA THR A 140 25.21 -3.43 -3.57
C THR A 140 25.99 -4.42 -4.43
N ALA A 141 26.67 -3.95 -5.47
CA ALA A 141 27.36 -4.80 -6.43
C ALA A 141 28.50 -5.64 -5.81
N ASP A 142 29.08 -5.17 -4.70
CA ASP A 142 30.14 -5.85 -3.94
C ASP A 142 29.62 -6.95 -2.98
N LYS A 143 28.31 -6.99 -2.73
CA LYS A 143 27.68 -8.00 -1.86
C LYS A 143 27.31 -9.26 -2.65
N PRO A 144 27.24 -10.45 -2.03
CA PRO A 144 26.78 -11.67 -2.70
C PRO A 144 25.27 -11.62 -3.01
N LEU A 145 24.79 -12.49 -3.92
CA LEU A 145 23.38 -12.53 -4.32
C LEU A 145 22.41 -12.98 -3.22
N ASP A 146 22.90 -13.73 -2.24
CA ASP A 146 22.16 -14.17 -1.07
C ASP A 146 22.25 -13.18 0.11
N ASP A 147 22.88 -12.02 -0.08
CA ASP A 147 22.72 -10.90 0.84
C ASP A 147 21.25 -10.48 0.87
N LYS A 148 20.72 -10.27 2.07
CA LYS A 148 19.28 -10.03 2.27
C LYS A 148 18.76 -8.78 1.55
N THR A 149 19.58 -7.74 1.41
CA THR A 149 19.19 -6.54 0.65
C THR A 149 19.17 -6.83 -0.85
N VAL A 150 20.19 -7.53 -1.36
CA VAL A 150 20.26 -7.92 -2.77
C VAL A 150 19.11 -8.86 -3.14
N GLU A 151 18.82 -9.86 -2.30
CA GLU A 151 17.69 -10.77 -2.46
C GLU A 151 16.37 -10.00 -2.47
N TRP A 152 16.18 -9.05 -1.55
CA TRP A 152 14.97 -8.23 -1.49
C TRP A 152 14.80 -7.37 -2.76
N LEU A 153 15.85 -6.70 -3.24
CA LEU A 153 15.82 -5.92 -4.49
C LEU A 153 15.42 -6.82 -5.67
N LEU A 154 16.02 -8.00 -5.80
CA LEU A 154 15.73 -8.94 -6.88
C LEU A 154 14.33 -9.57 -6.81
N LYS A 155 13.73 -9.62 -5.62
CA LYS A 155 12.33 -10.01 -5.42
C LYS A 155 11.36 -8.88 -5.79
N HIS A 156 11.74 -7.62 -5.60
CA HIS A 156 10.89 -6.46 -5.78
C HIS A 156 11.50 -5.42 -6.75
N PRO A 157 11.78 -5.78 -8.02
CA PRO A 157 12.39 -4.85 -8.97
C PRO A 157 11.46 -3.70 -9.39
N LEU A 158 10.15 -3.95 -9.36
CA LEU A 158 9.11 -3.00 -9.75
C LEU A 158 7.77 -3.46 -9.16
N SER A 159 6.96 -2.51 -8.71
CA SER A 159 5.58 -2.74 -8.28
C SER A 159 4.71 -1.53 -8.65
N ASP A 160 3.40 -1.77 -8.83
CA ASP A 160 2.43 -0.68 -8.94
C ASP A 160 2.26 0.05 -7.61
N GLY A 161 2.28 -0.72 -6.51
CA GLY A 161 2.01 -0.28 -5.14
C GLY A 161 2.92 0.84 -4.67
N GLY A 162 2.50 1.55 -3.63
CA GLY A 162 3.17 2.76 -3.24
C GLY A 162 2.51 3.50 -2.10
N THR A 163 3.08 4.65 -1.81
CA THR A 163 2.71 5.41 -0.62
C THR A 163 2.53 6.89 -0.96
N PHE A 164 1.92 7.67 -0.06
CA PHE A 164 1.78 9.12 -0.25
C PHE A 164 3.13 9.84 -0.45
N THR A 165 4.22 9.33 0.12
CA THR A 165 5.56 9.89 -0.14
C THR A 165 5.91 9.79 -1.61
N GLY A 166 5.54 8.69 -2.27
CA GLY A 166 5.64 8.54 -3.72
C GLY A 166 4.83 9.58 -4.48
N VAL A 167 3.60 9.88 -4.03
CA VAL A 167 2.75 10.87 -4.70
C VAL A 167 3.44 12.22 -4.62
N ALA A 168 3.89 12.61 -3.42
CA ALA A 168 4.59 13.85 -3.20
C ALA A 168 5.87 13.96 -4.01
N ASP A 169 6.72 12.92 -4.04
CA ASP A 169 7.98 12.92 -4.78
C ASP A 169 7.77 13.05 -6.30
N ILE A 170 6.86 12.24 -6.87
CA ILE A 170 6.62 12.22 -8.31
C ILE A 170 5.93 13.50 -8.76
N VAL A 171 4.84 13.90 -8.09
CA VAL A 171 4.08 15.10 -8.46
C VAL A 171 4.95 16.36 -8.31
N SER A 172 5.75 16.47 -7.25
CA SER A 172 6.62 17.64 -7.06
C SER A 172 7.72 17.76 -8.12
N LYS A 173 8.12 16.66 -8.76
CA LYS A 173 9.16 16.62 -9.79
C LYS A 173 8.62 16.76 -11.21
N TYR A 174 7.48 16.13 -11.50
CA TYR A 174 6.94 16.00 -12.86
C TYR A 174 5.64 16.77 -13.09
N GLY A 175 4.97 17.25 -12.04
CA GLY A 175 3.72 17.99 -12.16
C GLY A 175 2.49 17.07 -12.28
N LEU A 176 1.38 17.66 -12.74
CA LEU A 176 0.10 16.98 -12.97
C LEU A 176 -0.46 17.39 -14.31
N VAL A 177 -1.31 16.55 -14.88
CA VAL A 177 -2.09 16.87 -16.08
C VAL A 177 -3.55 16.47 -15.86
N PRO A 178 -4.52 17.09 -16.53
CA PRO A 178 -5.90 16.63 -16.49
C PRO A 178 -6.01 15.27 -17.19
N LYS A 179 -6.97 14.44 -16.80
CA LYS A 179 -7.18 13.11 -17.40
C LYS A 179 -7.36 13.16 -18.92
N SER A 180 -7.93 14.24 -19.45
CA SER A 180 -8.09 14.44 -20.90
C SER A 180 -6.76 14.63 -21.66
N ALA A 181 -5.70 15.09 -21.00
CA ALA A 181 -4.39 15.29 -21.63
C ALA A 181 -3.56 13.99 -21.72
N MET A 182 -3.80 13.05 -20.81
CA MET A 182 -3.20 11.71 -20.86
C MET A 182 -4.23 10.69 -20.33
N PRO A 183 -5.08 10.14 -21.22
CA PRO A 183 -6.10 9.19 -20.83
C PRO A 183 -5.52 7.80 -20.52
N GLU A 184 -6.30 7.00 -19.81
CA GLU A 184 -5.96 5.61 -19.51
C GLU A 184 -5.78 4.77 -20.80
N THR A 185 -4.94 3.74 -20.71
CA THR A 185 -4.71 2.74 -21.74
C THR A 185 -5.13 1.37 -21.24
N ASN A 186 -5.13 0.37 -22.14
CA ASN A 186 -5.35 -1.01 -21.72
C ASN A 186 -4.35 -1.46 -20.64
N SER A 187 -3.08 -1.08 -20.77
CA SER A 187 -2.04 -1.48 -19.82
C SER A 187 -2.12 -0.72 -18.50
N SER A 188 -2.61 0.52 -18.46
CA SER A 188 -2.79 1.22 -17.18
C SER A 188 -3.96 0.65 -16.38
N GLU A 189 -5.01 0.19 -17.06
CA GLU A 189 -6.14 -0.52 -16.43
C GLU A 189 -5.87 -2.02 -16.17
N ASN A 190 -4.77 -2.56 -16.70
CA ASN A 190 -4.35 -3.96 -16.56
C ASN A 190 -2.81 -4.10 -16.58
N THR A 191 -2.17 -3.74 -15.47
CA THR A 191 -0.71 -3.51 -15.41
C THR A 191 0.13 -4.78 -15.38
N ALA A 192 -0.45 -5.91 -14.97
CA ALA A 192 0.29 -7.13 -14.65
C ALA A 192 1.23 -7.59 -15.77
N ARG A 193 0.81 -7.53 -17.05
CA ARG A 193 1.66 -7.94 -18.18
C ARG A 193 2.83 -6.99 -18.40
N MET A 194 2.58 -5.68 -18.37
CA MET A 194 3.62 -4.65 -18.51
C MET A 194 4.64 -4.76 -17.37
N ALA A 195 4.17 -4.77 -16.12
CA ALA A 195 5.02 -4.83 -14.93
C ALA A 195 5.90 -6.08 -14.92
N ASN A 196 5.37 -7.24 -15.32
CA ASN A 196 6.15 -8.48 -15.42
C ASN A 196 7.26 -8.43 -16.47
N LEU A 197 7.00 -7.84 -17.64
CA LEU A 197 8.02 -7.71 -18.69
C LEU A 197 9.12 -6.73 -18.30
N ILE A 198 8.76 -5.58 -17.70
CA ILE A 198 9.75 -4.61 -17.21
C ILE A 198 10.55 -5.24 -16.06
N SER A 199 9.90 -5.89 -15.10
CA SER A 199 10.56 -6.59 -13.99
C SER A 199 11.56 -7.63 -14.46
N LEU A 200 11.19 -8.45 -15.47
CA LEU A 200 12.09 -9.43 -16.06
C LEU A 200 13.34 -8.75 -16.66
N LYS A 201 13.14 -7.65 -17.39
CA LYS A 201 14.24 -6.90 -18.00
C LYS A 201 15.14 -6.21 -16.97
N LEU A 202 14.56 -5.70 -15.89
CA LEU A 202 15.31 -5.13 -14.77
C LEU A 202 16.19 -6.20 -14.10
N LYS A 203 15.67 -7.41 -13.85
CA LYS A 203 16.49 -8.50 -13.28
C LYS A 203 17.64 -8.92 -14.22
N GLU A 204 17.41 -8.92 -15.53
CA GLU A 204 18.48 -9.14 -16.52
C GLU A 204 19.57 -8.04 -16.40
N TYR A 205 19.16 -6.77 -16.35
CA TYR A 205 20.06 -5.64 -16.17
C TYR A 205 20.80 -5.64 -14.84
N ALA A 206 20.17 -6.15 -13.77
CA ALA A 206 20.82 -6.29 -12.48
C ALA A 206 22.05 -7.22 -12.56
N LEU A 207 21.92 -8.35 -13.26
CA LEU A 207 23.04 -9.27 -13.47
C LEU A 207 24.13 -8.62 -14.33
N GLN A 208 23.76 -7.88 -15.39
CA GLN A 208 24.71 -7.18 -16.26
C GLN A 208 25.50 -6.11 -15.50
N LEU A 209 24.83 -5.24 -14.73
CA LEU A 209 25.49 -4.20 -13.94
C LEU A 209 26.44 -4.77 -12.90
N ARG A 210 26.04 -5.87 -12.24
CA ARG A 210 26.90 -6.56 -11.26
C ARG A 210 28.13 -7.18 -11.91
N ASN A 211 27.98 -7.79 -13.09
CA ASN A 211 29.11 -8.32 -13.85
C ASN A 211 30.07 -7.20 -14.26
N LEU A 212 29.56 -6.08 -14.78
CA LEU A 212 30.39 -4.92 -15.12
C LEU A 212 31.15 -4.38 -13.89
N ALA A 213 30.49 -4.28 -12.74
CA ALA A 213 31.13 -3.88 -11.49
C ALA A 213 32.22 -4.88 -11.06
N ALA A 214 31.97 -6.18 -11.17
CA ALA A 214 32.94 -7.23 -10.87
C ALA A 214 34.15 -7.22 -11.83
N GLU A 215 33.95 -6.81 -13.08
CA GLU A 215 35.01 -6.58 -14.08
C GLU A 215 35.79 -5.28 -13.87
N GLY A 216 35.44 -4.47 -12.86
CA GLY A 216 36.13 -3.24 -12.50
C GLY A 216 35.65 -2.00 -13.25
N ALA A 217 34.42 -2.02 -13.79
CA ALA A 217 33.82 -0.83 -14.40
C ALA A 217 33.76 0.33 -13.40
N LYS A 218 34.21 1.51 -13.84
CA LYS A 218 34.19 2.73 -13.02
C LYS A 218 32.76 3.26 -12.88
N PRO A 219 32.44 4.06 -11.83
CA PRO A 219 31.10 4.62 -11.62
C PRO A 219 30.50 5.32 -12.85
N ALA A 220 31.30 6.08 -13.60
CA ALA A 220 30.83 6.76 -14.81
C ALA A 220 30.42 5.80 -15.95
N ALA A 221 31.05 4.63 -16.04
CA ALA A 221 30.69 3.60 -17.02
C ALA A 221 29.37 2.91 -16.61
N LEU A 222 29.21 2.60 -15.32
CA LEU A 222 27.97 2.04 -14.78
C LEU A 222 26.79 3.01 -14.95
N GLU A 223 26.99 4.30 -14.69
CA GLU A 223 25.95 5.32 -14.89
C GLU A 223 25.53 5.45 -16.35
N LYS A 224 26.50 5.42 -17.27
CA LYS A 224 26.23 5.43 -18.71
C LYS A 224 25.40 4.21 -19.14
N GLU A 225 25.76 3.03 -18.63
CA GLU A 225 25.03 1.80 -18.93
C GLU A 225 23.61 1.84 -18.34
N LYS A 226 23.46 2.23 -17.07
CA LYS A 226 22.16 2.42 -16.42
C LYS A 226 21.27 3.39 -17.21
N THR A 227 21.84 4.48 -17.74
CA THR A 227 21.10 5.44 -18.58
C THR A 227 20.56 4.78 -19.86
N ALA A 228 21.36 3.95 -20.53
CA ALA A 228 20.91 3.21 -21.72
C ALA A 228 19.83 2.17 -21.38
N MET A 229 19.99 1.47 -20.25
CA MET A 229 19.00 0.53 -19.71
C MET A 229 17.67 1.22 -19.41
N LEU A 230 17.70 2.39 -18.76
CA LEU A 230 16.51 3.21 -18.51
C LEU A 230 15.86 3.74 -19.79
N GLY A 231 16.64 4.01 -20.85
CA GLY A 231 16.10 4.31 -22.17
C GLY A 231 15.26 3.16 -22.74
N THR A 232 15.66 1.91 -22.49
CA THR A 232 14.86 0.74 -22.87
C THR A 232 13.58 0.63 -22.04
N VAL A 233 13.67 0.86 -20.71
CA VAL A 233 12.50 0.90 -19.82
C VAL A 233 11.52 1.98 -20.24
N TYR A 234 12.00 3.20 -20.51
CA TYR A 234 11.19 4.32 -21.01
C TYR A 234 10.44 3.93 -22.28
N ARG A 235 11.11 3.30 -23.24
CA ARG A 235 10.46 2.80 -24.46
C ARG A 235 9.35 1.78 -24.14
N MET A 236 9.58 0.86 -23.20
CA MET A 236 8.56 -0.10 -22.78
C MET A 236 7.35 0.60 -22.14
N LEU A 237 7.58 1.60 -21.30
CA LEU A 237 6.52 2.41 -20.69
C LEU A 237 5.74 3.18 -21.76
N VAL A 238 6.40 3.85 -22.70
CA VAL A 238 5.73 4.60 -23.79
C VAL A 238 4.84 3.69 -24.63
N LEU A 239 5.30 2.48 -24.95
CA LEU A 239 4.51 1.52 -25.73
C LEU A 239 3.24 1.04 -25.01
N ASN A 240 3.20 1.12 -23.68
CA ASN A 240 2.07 0.66 -22.87
C ASN A 240 1.18 1.80 -22.38
N LEU A 241 1.76 2.93 -22.03
CA LEU A 241 1.12 4.02 -21.31
C LEU A 241 0.99 5.31 -22.14
N GLY A 242 1.63 5.37 -23.31
CA GLY A 242 1.70 6.58 -24.12
C GLY A 242 2.89 7.49 -23.75
N VAL A 243 3.10 8.52 -24.56
CA VAL A 243 4.14 9.53 -24.33
C VAL A 243 3.60 10.57 -23.35
N PRO A 244 4.24 10.82 -22.20
CA PRO A 244 3.80 11.86 -21.27
C PRO A 244 3.82 13.23 -21.96
N PRO A 245 2.71 14.00 -21.94
CA PRO A 245 2.68 15.33 -22.53
C PRO A 245 3.61 16.29 -21.78
N THR A 246 4.29 17.16 -22.53
CA THR A 246 5.13 18.25 -22.01
C THR A 246 4.39 19.58 -21.97
N GLU A 247 3.38 19.73 -22.83
CA GLU A 247 2.47 20.86 -22.90
C GLU A 247 1.10 20.37 -23.38
N PHE A 248 0.03 21.06 -22.99
CA PHE A 248 -1.34 20.74 -23.37
C PHE A 248 -2.26 21.94 -23.17
N ASP A 249 -3.34 21.99 -23.95
CA ASP A 249 -4.45 22.90 -23.71
C ASP A 249 -5.48 22.24 -22.80
N TYR A 250 -5.95 22.96 -21.78
CA TYR A 250 -7.03 22.55 -20.91
C TYR A 250 -8.21 23.49 -21.07
N VAL A 251 -9.38 22.91 -21.40
CA VAL A 251 -10.63 23.65 -21.54
C VAL A 251 -11.47 23.40 -20.30
N ARG A 252 -11.70 24.45 -19.51
CA ARG A 252 -12.63 24.41 -18.39
C ARG A 252 -14.05 24.58 -18.90
N THR A 253 -14.97 23.76 -18.39
CA THR A 253 -16.39 23.81 -18.74
C THR A 253 -17.26 24.21 -17.56
N ASP A 254 -18.41 24.82 -17.86
CA ASP A 254 -19.47 25.04 -16.89
C ASP A 254 -20.25 23.74 -16.59
N ALA A 255 -21.23 23.80 -15.69
CA ALA A 255 -22.07 22.66 -15.34
C ALA A 255 -22.93 22.13 -16.51
N GLN A 256 -23.09 22.90 -17.58
CA GLN A 256 -23.80 22.53 -18.80
C GLN A 256 -22.86 21.96 -19.88
N GLY A 257 -21.54 21.96 -19.63
CA GLY A 257 -20.52 21.48 -20.54
C GLY A 257 -20.02 22.52 -21.54
N ASN A 258 -20.43 23.79 -21.44
CA ASN A 258 -19.94 24.83 -22.34
C ASN A 258 -18.53 25.27 -21.94
N PRO A 259 -17.61 25.48 -22.89
CA PRO A 259 -16.29 26.06 -22.61
C PRO A 259 -16.40 27.43 -21.95
N VAL A 260 -15.73 27.61 -20.81
CA VAL A 260 -15.63 28.87 -20.07
C VAL A 260 -14.27 29.51 -20.29
N GLU A 261 -13.21 28.70 -20.34
CA GLU A 261 -11.83 29.17 -20.41
C GLU A 261 -10.95 28.11 -21.05
N THR A 262 -10.03 28.52 -21.92
CA THR A 262 -9.00 27.65 -22.51
C THR A 262 -7.64 28.14 -22.06
N GLU A 263 -6.86 27.24 -21.49
CA GLU A 263 -5.60 27.55 -20.83
C GLU A 263 -4.50 26.65 -21.41
N HIS A 264 -3.36 27.24 -21.74
CA HIS A 264 -2.18 26.48 -22.16
C HIS A 264 -1.28 26.19 -20.96
N HIS A 265 -0.93 24.93 -20.75
CA HIS A 265 -0.21 24.47 -19.57
C HIS A 265 0.96 23.56 -19.91
N THR A 266 1.98 23.62 -19.04
CA THR A 266 2.89 22.50 -18.81
C THR A 266 2.39 21.73 -17.58
N PRO A 267 2.83 20.48 -17.37
CA PRO A 267 2.46 19.72 -16.17
C PRO A 267 2.75 20.46 -14.85
N MET A 268 3.85 21.22 -14.79
CA MET A 268 4.21 21.99 -13.60
C MET A 268 3.34 23.24 -13.42
N SER A 269 3.01 23.97 -14.49
CA SER A 269 2.11 25.13 -14.35
C SER A 269 0.67 24.70 -14.01
N PHE A 270 0.27 23.51 -14.45
CA PHE A 270 -1.01 22.90 -14.08
C PHE A 270 -1.04 22.47 -12.61
N LEU A 271 0.04 21.83 -12.10
CA LEU A 271 0.20 21.56 -10.67
C LEU A 271 0.12 22.84 -9.83
N GLU A 272 0.81 23.90 -10.26
CA GLU A 272 0.81 25.18 -9.55
C GLU A 272 -0.59 25.79 -9.40
N LYS A 273 -1.43 25.64 -10.43
CA LYS A 273 -2.79 26.19 -10.45
C LYS A 273 -3.79 25.27 -9.74
N TYR A 274 -3.83 24.00 -10.11
CA TYR A 274 -4.92 23.09 -9.73
C TYR A 274 -4.55 22.11 -8.60
N GLY A 275 -3.26 21.90 -8.31
CA GLY A 275 -2.82 20.98 -7.27
C GLY A 275 -2.18 21.68 -6.06
N ASP A 276 -1.16 21.04 -5.49
CA ASP A 276 -0.42 21.52 -4.31
C ASP A 276 1.08 21.36 -4.52
N LYS A 277 1.83 22.48 -4.57
CA LYS A 277 3.30 22.44 -4.69
C LYS A 277 4.01 22.11 -3.38
N GLN A 278 3.27 22.04 -2.27
CA GLN A 278 3.82 21.84 -0.93
C GLN A 278 3.52 20.45 -0.38
N LEU A 279 3.28 19.45 -1.25
CA LEU A 279 3.05 18.06 -0.87
C LEU A 279 4.15 17.49 0.04
N LEU A 280 5.39 17.90 -0.17
CA LEU A 280 6.55 17.44 0.60
C LEU A 280 6.72 18.10 1.98
N THR A 281 5.98 19.17 2.27
CA THR A 281 6.15 19.98 3.50
C THR A 281 4.87 20.13 4.30
N ASN A 282 3.71 20.18 3.64
CA ASN A 282 2.44 20.46 4.30
C ASN A 282 1.75 19.22 4.85
N TYR A 283 2.27 18.03 4.57
CA TYR A 283 1.67 16.77 4.96
C TYR A 283 2.64 15.97 5.81
N VAL A 284 2.08 15.28 6.80
CA VAL A 284 2.81 14.33 7.64
C VAL A 284 2.06 13.01 7.71
N MET A 285 2.80 11.96 7.99
CA MET A 285 2.30 10.59 7.93
C MET A 285 2.25 10.03 9.33
N LEU A 286 1.04 9.63 9.72
CA LEU A 286 0.74 9.03 11.00
C LEU A 286 0.42 7.57 10.78
N MET A 287 0.84 6.74 11.72
CA MET A 287 0.57 5.31 11.66
C MET A 287 0.08 4.80 13.00
N ASN A 288 -0.82 3.82 12.99
CA ASN A 288 -1.12 3.01 14.16
C ASN A 288 -0.51 1.62 13.98
N ASP A 289 0.68 1.43 14.56
CA ASP A 289 1.37 0.14 14.65
C ASP A 289 1.57 -0.24 16.13
N PRO A 290 0.64 -1.02 16.73
CA PRO A 290 0.76 -1.49 18.11
C PRO A 290 1.91 -2.50 18.32
N SER A 291 2.57 -2.96 17.26
CA SER A 291 3.76 -3.80 17.38
C SER A 291 5.04 -3.01 17.70
N ARG A 292 4.97 -1.67 17.69
CA ARG A 292 6.09 -0.76 17.97
C ARG A 292 5.74 0.25 19.06
N GLU A 293 6.77 0.90 19.59
CA GLU A 293 6.59 1.97 20.57
C GLU A 293 5.86 3.15 19.91
N TYR A 294 4.82 3.65 20.58
CA TYR A 294 4.12 4.87 20.18
C TYR A 294 4.96 6.12 20.50
N TYR A 295 4.60 7.24 19.87
CA TYR A 295 5.25 8.55 19.99
C TYR A 295 6.74 8.55 19.55
N LYS A 296 7.05 7.67 18.60
CA LYS A 296 8.37 7.58 17.94
C LYS A 296 8.24 7.81 16.45
N CYS A 297 9.28 8.38 15.86
CA CYS A 297 9.43 8.51 14.42
C CYS A 297 10.16 7.28 13.85
N TYR A 298 9.65 6.73 12.76
CA TYR A 298 10.20 5.57 12.06
C TYR A 298 10.40 5.91 10.59
N GLU A 299 11.37 5.24 9.96
CA GLU A 299 11.65 5.37 8.54
C GLU A 299 12.00 4.01 7.95
N ILE A 300 11.40 3.66 6.82
CA ILE A 300 11.57 2.34 6.20
C ILE A 300 12.62 2.45 5.08
N ASP A 301 13.62 1.60 5.13
CA ASP A 301 14.67 1.59 4.10
C ASP A 301 14.11 1.14 2.75
N TYR A 302 14.61 1.76 1.68
CA TYR A 302 14.14 1.58 0.29
C TYR A 302 12.65 1.84 -0.01
N ASP A 303 11.79 2.13 0.98
CA ASP A 303 10.40 2.55 0.75
C ASP A 303 10.35 4.01 0.28
N ARG A 304 10.80 4.22 -0.94
CA ARG A 304 10.83 5.50 -1.67
C ARG A 304 10.55 5.21 -3.14
N HIS A 305 10.13 6.23 -3.88
CA HIS A 305 9.72 6.04 -5.28
C HIS A 305 10.77 6.52 -6.29
N ARG A 306 11.72 7.35 -5.84
CA ARG A 306 12.86 7.82 -6.62
C ARG A 306 14.13 7.69 -5.78
N TYR A 307 15.28 7.47 -6.43
CA TYR A 307 16.54 7.22 -5.73
C TYR A 307 16.96 8.38 -4.81
N ASP A 308 16.84 9.60 -5.31
CA ASP A 308 17.09 10.86 -4.61
C ASP A 308 15.88 11.38 -3.81
N GLY A 309 14.91 10.48 -3.57
CA GLY A 309 13.64 10.72 -2.90
C GLY A 309 13.71 10.60 -1.38
N LYS A 310 12.55 10.79 -0.76
CA LYS A 310 12.41 10.54 0.68
C LYS A 310 11.93 9.11 0.89
N ASN A 311 12.54 8.43 1.86
CA ASN A 311 11.90 7.23 2.40
C ASN A 311 10.62 7.61 3.12
N TRP A 312 9.71 6.65 3.17
CA TRP A 312 8.54 6.72 4.01
C TRP A 312 8.95 6.93 5.47
N THR A 313 8.55 8.08 6.03
CA THR A 313 8.84 8.49 7.41
C THR A 313 7.55 8.81 8.15
N TYR A 314 7.26 8.12 9.25
CA TYR A 314 6.00 8.27 9.97
C TYR A 314 6.20 8.40 11.47
N VAL A 315 5.24 9.05 12.13
CA VAL A 315 5.11 9.02 13.59
C VAL A 315 4.07 7.99 13.98
N ASN A 316 4.46 7.02 14.82
CA ASN A 316 3.57 5.98 15.33
C ASN A 316 2.75 6.52 16.51
N LEU A 317 1.42 6.37 16.49
CA LEU A 317 0.51 6.89 17.52
C LEU A 317 -0.59 5.88 17.89
N PRO A 318 -1.17 6.00 19.09
CA PRO A 318 -2.45 5.37 19.39
C PRO A 318 -3.53 5.88 18.42
N VAL A 319 -4.45 5.00 18.04
CA VAL A 319 -5.53 5.33 17.09
C VAL A 319 -6.38 6.52 17.56
N GLU A 320 -6.59 6.67 18.87
CA GLU A 320 -7.34 7.80 19.44
C GLU A 320 -6.75 9.17 19.08
N ASP A 321 -5.42 9.32 19.12
CA ASP A 321 -4.77 10.57 18.72
C ASP A 321 -4.95 10.82 17.21
N ILE A 322 -4.90 9.76 16.39
CA ILE A 322 -5.11 9.82 14.94
C ILE A 322 -6.55 10.24 14.61
N LYS A 323 -7.55 9.65 15.28
CA LYS A 323 -8.97 9.97 15.10
C LYS A 323 -9.24 11.46 15.38
N GLN A 324 -8.61 12.07 16.38
CA GLN A 324 -8.78 13.50 16.66
C GLN A 324 -8.31 14.38 15.50
N MET A 325 -7.16 14.05 14.90
CA MET A 325 -6.62 14.77 13.74
C MET A 325 -7.49 14.55 12.50
N ALA A 326 -8.02 13.34 12.31
CA ALA A 326 -8.96 13.04 11.23
C ALA A 326 -10.25 13.87 11.37
N ILE A 327 -10.86 13.91 12.56
CA ILE A 327 -12.07 14.70 12.82
C ILE A 327 -11.81 16.19 12.58
N ALA A 328 -10.66 16.71 13.01
CA ALA A 328 -10.29 18.11 12.78
C ALA A 328 -10.21 18.45 11.28
N SER A 329 -9.59 17.57 10.48
CA SER A 329 -9.50 17.75 9.01
C SER A 329 -10.86 17.69 8.33
N LEU A 330 -11.71 16.74 8.73
CA LEU A 330 -13.05 16.57 8.14
C LEU A 330 -13.97 17.76 8.49
N LYS A 331 -13.85 18.34 9.69
CA LYS A 331 -14.59 19.56 10.08
C LYS A 331 -14.20 20.78 9.23
N ASP A 332 -12.98 20.81 8.71
CA ASP A 332 -12.49 21.83 7.76
C ASP A 332 -12.71 21.39 6.29
N SER A 333 -13.64 20.46 6.05
CA SER A 333 -13.99 19.95 4.72
C SER A 333 -12.80 19.45 3.91
N THR A 334 -11.80 18.86 4.57
CA THR A 334 -10.57 18.39 3.94
C THR A 334 -10.47 16.86 4.00
N MET A 335 -10.51 16.25 2.82
CA MET A 335 -10.24 14.82 2.61
C MET A 335 -8.80 14.44 2.95
N MET A 336 -8.58 13.19 3.36
CA MET A 336 -7.25 12.68 3.73
C MET A 336 -6.93 11.37 3.04
N TYR A 337 -5.65 11.14 2.76
CA TYR A 337 -5.16 9.82 2.37
C TYR A 337 -5.19 8.91 3.59
N PHE A 338 -5.84 7.77 3.45
CA PHE A 338 -6.03 6.76 4.49
C PHE A 338 -5.65 5.38 3.95
N SER A 339 -5.06 4.52 4.78
CA SER A 339 -4.82 3.12 4.38
C SER A 339 -5.18 2.13 5.47
N CYS A 340 -5.58 0.94 5.04
CA CYS A 340 -6.11 -0.12 5.89
C CYS A 340 -5.86 -1.51 5.28
N ASP A 341 -6.21 -2.57 6.02
CA ASP A 341 -6.35 -3.93 5.48
C ASP A 341 -7.79 -4.13 4.98
N VAL A 342 -8.10 -3.59 3.80
CA VAL A 342 -9.49 -3.49 3.28
C VAL A 342 -10.16 -4.86 3.09
N GLY A 343 -9.39 -5.93 2.93
CA GLY A 343 -9.94 -7.27 2.71
C GLY A 343 -10.54 -7.90 3.96
N LYS A 344 -10.24 -7.37 5.15
CA LYS A 344 -10.70 -7.92 6.42
C LYS A 344 -12.13 -7.50 6.69
N PHE A 345 -13.02 -8.48 6.80
CA PHE A 345 -14.42 -8.27 7.13
C PHE A 345 -15.17 -7.26 6.23
N LEU A 346 -14.80 -7.20 4.96
CA LEU A 346 -15.51 -6.40 3.95
C LEU A 346 -16.71 -7.16 3.40
N ASP A 347 -17.90 -6.59 3.56
CA ASP A 347 -19.05 -6.89 2.71
C ASP A 347 -18.99 -5.97 1.49
N SER A 348 -18.49 -6.49 0.37
CA SER A 348 -18.28 -5.71 -0.85
C SER A 348 -19.56 -5.29 -1.55
N GLU A 349 -20.66 -6.04 -1.35
CA GLU A 349 -21.95 -5.73 -1.97
C GLU A 349 -22.60 -4.53 -1.29
N ARG A 350 -22.57 -4.50 0.05
CA ARG A 350 -23.06 -3.36 0.83
C ARG A 350 -22.08 -2.19 0.87
N GLY A 351 -20.79 -2.45 0.66
CA GLY A 351 -19.72 -1.48 0.90
C GLY A 351 -19.52 -1.20 2.39
N LEU A 352 -19.66 -2.24 3.22
CA LEU A 352 -19.58 -2.14 4.68
C LEU A 352 -18.35 -2.86 5.21
N LEU A 353 -17.58 -2.17 6.05
CA LEU A 353 -16.42 -2.68 6.76
C LEU A 353 -16.76 -2.76 8.25
N ASP A 354 -17.04 -3.97 8.72
CA ASP A 354 -17.47 -4.22 10.10
C ASP A 354 -16.93 -5.57 10.55
N VAL A 355 -16.26 -5.61 11.71
CA VAL A 355 -15.70 -6.83 12.30
C VAL A 355 -16.76 -7.93 12.53
N LYS A 356 -18.04 -7.55 12.52
CA LYS A 356 -19.19 -8.46 12.71
C LYS A 356 -19.81 -8.94 11.41
N ASN A 357 -19.28 -8.59 10.24
CA ASN A 357 -19.84 -9.05 8.95
C ASN A 357 -19.81 -10.57 8.76
N TYR A 358 -18.83 -11.26 9.35
CA TYR A 358 -18.68 -12.70 9.20
C TYR A 358 -18.45 -13.40 10.53
N ASP A 359 -19.27 -14.41 10.82
CA ASP A 359 -19.16 -15.28 11.99
C ASP A 359 -18.47 -16.61 11.62
N TYR A 360 -17.18 -16.52 11.31
CA TYR A 360 -16.36 -17.71 11.05
C TYR A 360 -16.16 -18.57 12.30
N GLU A 361 -16.25 -17.98 13.49
CA GLU A 361 -16.00 -18.69 14.75
C GLU A 361 -17.09 -19.73 15.01
N SER A 362 -18.36 -19.33 14.90
CA SER A 362 -19.48 -20.27 15.01
C SER A 362 -19.47 -21.30 13.88
N LEU A 363 -19.14 -20.91 12.65
CA LEU A 363 -19.09 -21.83 11.51
C LEU A 363 -18.00 -22.90 11.67
N MET A 364 -16.85 -22.54 12.25
CA MET A 364 -15.71 -23.45 12.40
C MET A 364 -15.67 -24.16 13.77
N GLY A 365 -16.48 -23.71 14.73
CA GLY A 365 -16.46 -24.22 16.11
C GLY A 365 -15.14 -23.92 16.83
N THR A 366 -14.50 -22.77 16.54
CA THR A 366 -13.22 -22.34 17.12
C THR A 366 -13.13 -20.81 17.14
N THR A 367 -12.13 -20.26 17.83
CA THR A 367 -11.87 -18.80 17.88
C THR A 367 -10.69 -18.38 17.01
N PHE A 368 -10.69 -17.13 16.54
CA PHE A 368 -9.60 -16.48 15.80
C PHE A 368 -9.11 -15.20 16.50
N GLY A 369 -8.85 -15.28 17.80
CA GLY A 369 -8.66 -14.13 18.70
C GLY A 369 -7.28 -13.44 18.70
N MET A 370 -6.59 -13.32 17.57
CA MET A 370 -5.36 -12.51 17.51
C MET A 370 -5.68 -11.02 17.59
N ASP A 371 -5.01 -10.29 18.48
CA ASP A 371 -5.07 -8.83 18.51
C ASP A 371 -4.34 -8.19 17.30
N LYS A 372 -4.52 -6.89 17.08
CA LYS A 372 -3.90 -6.19 15.95
C LYS A 372 -2.37 -6.33 15.90
N LYS A 373 -1.70 -6.28 17.05
CA LYS A 373 -0.24 -6.46 17.15
C LYS A 373 0.18 -7.86 16.71
N GLN A 374 -0.51 -8.89 17.19
CA GLN A 374 -0.25 -10.28 16.85
C GLN A 374 -0.53 -10.55 15.37
N ARG A 375 -1.58 -9.94 14.79
CA ARG A 375 -1.85 -10.06 13.35
C ARG A 375 -0.74 -9.44 12.50
N ILE A 376 -0.17 -8.31 12.91
CA ILE A 376 1.01 -7.71 12.24
C ILE A 376 2.23 -8.62 12.36
N GLN A 377 2.56 -9.07 13.57
CA GLN A 377 3.76 -9.87 13.84
C GLN A 377 3.74 -11.25 13.16
N THR A 378 2.54 -11.77 12.86
CA THR A 378 2.34 -13.05 12.18
C THR A 378 2.02 -12.90 10.68
N PHE A 379 2.13 -11.70 10.10
CA PHE A 379 1.84 -11.41 8.69
C PHE A 379 0.37 -11.65 8.28
N SER A 380 -0.54 -11.75 9.25
CA SER A 380 -1.97 -11.97 9.02
C SER A 380 -2.72 -10.68 8.65
N SER A 381 -2.15 -9.52 8.98
CA SER A 381 -2.70 -8.21 8.63
C SER A 381 -1.59 -7.18 8.46
N GLY A 382 -1.81 -6.24 7.54
CA GLY A 382 -0.95 -5.11 7.23
C GLY A 382 -1.72 -4.14 6.33
N SER A 383 -1.21 -2.93 6.16
CA SER A 383 -1.81 -1.98 5.21
C SER A 383 -1.78 -2.59 3.81
N SER A 384 -2.94 -2.76 3.17
CA SER A 384 -3.04 -3.42 1.85
C SER A 384 -3.67 -2.55 0.78
N HIS A 385 -4.37 -1.47 1.18
CA HIS A 385 -5.11 -0.61 0.25
C HIS A 385 -5.23 0.81 0.79
N ALA A 386 -5.12 1.79 -0.10
CA ALA A 386 -5.31 3.21 0.21
C ALA A 386 -6.63 3.71 -0.36
N MET A 387 -7.32 4.55 0.40
CA MET A 387 -8.59 5.19 0.06
C MET A 387 -8.66 6.60 0.66
N THR A 388 -9.64 7.40 0.26
CA THR A 388 -9.73 8.80 0.69
C THR A 388 -10.74 8.96 1.83
N LEU A 389 -10.29 9.20 3.06
CA LEU A 389 -11.17 9.44 4.21
C LEU A 389 -11.90 10.78 4.05
N MET A 390 -13.23 10.73 4.12
CA MET A 390 -14.08 11.85 3.69
C MET A 390 -15.31 12.13 4.55
N ALA A 391 -15.67 11.25 5.48
CA ALA A 391 -16.75 11.51 6.41
C ALA A 391 -16.51 10.82 7.75
N VAL A 392 -17.10 11.41 8.78
CA VAL A 392 -17.20 10.84 10.12
C VAL A 392 -18.58 11.15 10.67
N ASP A 393 -19.18 10.16 11.31
CA ASP A 393 -20.38 10.37 12.09
C ASP A 393 -20.01 10.41 13.58
N LEU A 394 -20.53 11.41 14.30
CA LEU A 394 -20.23 11.64 15.70
C LEU A 394 -21.49 11.46 16.53
N ASP A 395 -21.37 10.78 17.66
CA ASP A 395 -22.45 10.73 18.64
C ASP A 395 -22.64 12.08 19.34
N LYS A 396 -23.64 12.14 20.22
CA LYS A 396 -23.97 13.32 21.04
C LYS A 396 -22.82 13.82 21.91
N ASP A 397 -21.85 12.95 22.24
CA ASP A 397 -20.69 13.24 23.08
C ASP A 397 -19.45 13.58 22.23
N GLY A 398 -19.60 13.62 20.90
CA GLY A 398 -18.54 13.96 19.96
C GLY A 398 -17.60 12.79 19.64
N LYS A 399 -17.98 11.55 19.97
CA LYS A 399 -17.17 10.36 19.66
C LYS A 399 -17.54 9.79 18.30
N PRO A 400 -16.56 9.31 17.52
CA PRO A 400 -16.84 8.69 16.24
C PRO A 400 -17.60 7.38 16.40
N VAL A 401 -18.61 7.17 15.56
CA VAL A 401 -19.38 5.91 15.51
C VAL A 401 -19.12 5.13 14.22
N LYS A 402 -18.88 5.85 13.12
CA LYS A 402 -18.53 5.28 11.80
C LYS A 402 -17.83 6.32 10.93
N TRP A 403 -17.13 5.83 9.92
CA TRP A 403 -16.35 6.60 8.98
C TRP A 403 -16.72 6.23 7.54
N MET A 404 -16.43 7.13 6.60
CA MET A 404 -16.61 6.85 5.18
C MET A 404 -15.36 7.22 4.40
N VAL A 405 -14.99 6.34 3.47
CA VAL A 405 -13.93 6.57 2.49
C VAL A 405 -14.51 6.59 1.08
N GLU A 406 -14.00 7.49 0.24
CA GLU A 406 -14.11 7.37 -1.21
C GLU A 406 -13.09 6.33 -1.69
N ASN A 407 -13.58 5.31 -2.39
CA ASN A 407 -12.73 4.26 -2.95
C ASN A 407 -12.49 4.52 -4.46
N SER A 408 -11.54 3.79 -5.04
CA SER A 408 -11.14 3.90 -6.44
C SER A 408 -11.49 2.63 -7.24
N TRP A 409 -12.67 2.06 -7.03
CA TRP A 409 -13.17 0.85 -7.73
C TRP A 409 -14.42 1.12 -8.57
N GLY A 410 -14.67 2.39 -8.90
CA GLY A 410 -15.82 2.81 -9.69
C GLY A 410 -17.09 3.03 -8.87
N ALA A 411 -18.02 3.81 -9.44
CA ALA A 411 -19.24 4.27 -8.78
C ALA A 411 -20.23 3.14 -8.44
N ASP A 412 -20.15 2.00 -9.12
CA ASP A 412 -21.04 0.85 -8.91
C ASP A 412 -20.54 -0.08 -7.78
N SER A 413 -19.34 0.17 -7.24
CA SER A 413 -18.76 -0.63 -6.16
C SER A 413 -19.25 -0.15 -4.79
N GLY A 414 -19.58 -1.10 -3.90
CA GLY A 414 -19.99 -0.81 -2.51
C GLY A 414 -21.14 0.20 -2.45
N TYR A 415 -21.02 1.19 -1.56
CA TYR A 415 -22.00 2.26 -1.44
C TYR A 415 -21.70 3.41 -2.40
N LYS A 416 -22.14 3.29 -3.67
CA LYS A 416 -21.95 4.33 -4.70
C LYS A 416 -20.49 4.76 -4.87
N GLY A 417 -19.56 3.81 -4.87
CA GLY A 417 -18.12 4.05 -4.92
C GLY A 417 -17.45 4.31 -3.56
N HIS A 418 -18.21 4.21 -2.47
CA HIS A 418 -17.70 4.45 -1.11
C HIS A 418 -17.73 3.17 -0.29
N LEU A 419 -16.91 3.15 0.77
CA LEU A 419 -17.03 2.18 1.84
C LEU A 419 -17.35 2.91 3.15
N ILE A 420 -18.25 2.34 3.93
CA ILE A 420 -18.59 2.77 5.29
C ILE A 420 -17.96 1.79 6.25
N MET A 421 -17.27 2.29 7.27
CA MET A 421 -16.62 1.45 8.29
C MET A 421 -17.10 1.83 9.69
N THR A 422 -17.33 0.83 10.53
CA THR A 422 -17.59 1.07 11.95
C THR A 422 -16.33 1.61 12.64
N ASP A 423 -16.48 2.34 13.74
CA ASP A 423 -15.33 2.82 14.52
C ASP A 423 -14.48 1.65 15.07
N GLU A 424 -15.13 0.54 15.41
CA GLU A 424 -14.47 -0.71 15.83
C GLU A 424 -13.62 -1.31 14.71
N TRP A 425 -14.12 -1.32 13.46
CA TRP A 425 -13.33 -1.79 12.32
C TRP A 425 -12.15 -0.85 12.03
N PHE A 426 -12.36 0.47 12.16
CA PHE A 426 -11.30 1.47 12.04
C PHE A 426 -10.16 1.14 13.01
N ASP A 427 -10.46 0.89 14.28
CA ASP A 427 -9.44 0.54 15.29
C ASP A 427 -8.62 -0.69 14.93
N GLU A 428 -9.28 -1.75 14.45
CA GLU A 428 -8.64 -3.03 14.19
C GLU A 428 -7.82 -3.06 12.89
N TYR A 429 -8.22 -2.30 11.87
CA TYR A 429 -7.69 -2.46 10.51
C TYR A 429 -7.24 -1.17 9.81
N MET A 430 -7.37 0.02 10.42
CA MET A 430 -6.67 1.20 9.94
C MET A 430 -5.16 1.08 10.19
N PHE A 431 -4.32 1.56 9.26
CA PHE A 431 -2.88 1.59 9.48
C PHE A 431 -2.29 2.97 9.32
N ARG A 432 -2.61 3.70 8.25
CA ARG A 432 -1.95 4.97 7.92
C ARG A 432 -2.97 6.09 7.72
N LEU A 433 -2.60 7.30 8.13
CA LEU A 433 -3.32 8.53 7.82
C LEU A 433 -2.31 9.61 7.45
N VAL A 434 -2.54 10.28 6.34
CA VAL A 434 -1.76 11.46 5.94
C VAL A 434 -2.60 12.70 6.21
N VAL A 435 -2.04 13.59 7.02
CA VAL A 435 -2.76 14.75 7.53
C VAL A 435 -1.99 16.01 7.18
N GLU A 436 -2.69 17.09 6.84
CA GLU A 436 -2.06 18.40 6.76
C GLU A 436 -1.53 18.83 8.13
N THR A 437 -0.29 19.33 8.14
CA THR A 437 0.41 19.79 9.35
C THR A 437 -0.41 20.76 10.22
N LYS A 438 -1.31 21.56 9.61
CA LYS A 438 -2.17 22.50 10.34
C LYS A 438 -3.17 21.84 11.31
N TYR A 439 -3.50 20.56 11.10
CA TYR A 439 -4.39 19.80 12.01
C TYR A 439 -3.62 19.02 13.07
N VAL A 440 -2.29 19.00 13.00
CA VAL A 440 -1.46 18.19 13.89
C VAL A 440 -1.03 19.01 15.10
N PRO A 441 -1.35 18.57 16.33
CA PRO A 441 -0.94 19.30 17.53
C PRO A 441 0.58 19.49 17.60
N ALA A 442 1.02 20.64 18.12
CA ALA A 442 2.45 20.97 18.22
C ALA A 442 3.28 19.86 18.90
N LYS A 443 2.75 19.25 19.97
CA LYS A 443 3.39 18.13 20.68
C LYS A 443 3.69 16.92 19.77
N ILE A 444 2.83 16.65 18.79
CA ILE A 444 3.01 15.56 17.81
C ILE A 444 3.96 16.01 16.70
N MET A 445 3.86 17.27 16.25
CA MET A 445 4.79 17.83 15.27
C MET A 445 6.25 17.79 15.72
N GLU A 446 6.52 17.97 17.02
CA GLU A 446 7.88 17.82 17.57
C GLU A 446 8.44 16.41 17.40
N LEU A 447 7.60 15.37 17.32
CA LEU A 447 8.05 13.98 17.16
C LEU A 447 8.70 13.74 15.79
N PHE A 448 8.30 14.49 14.75
CA PHE A 448 8.92 14.41 13.42
C PHE A 448 10.35 14.95 13.39
N LYS A 449 10.81 15.68 14.42
CA LYS A 449 12.20 16.14 14.55
C LYS A 449 13.14 15.10 15.15
N GLN A 450 12.59 14.00 15.68
CA GLN A 450 13.41 12.89 16.16
C GLN A 450 14.21 12.28 15.01
N LYS A 451 15.40 11.74 15.33
CA LYS A 451 16.09 10.84 14.39
C LYS A 451 15.24 9.58 14.22
N PRO A 452 14.75 9.25 13.00
CA PRO A 452 13.86 8.11 12.83
C PRO A 452 14.55 6.78 13.16
N VAL A 453 13.79 5.86 13.76
CA VAL A 453 14.20 4.46 13.90
C VAL A 453 14.11 3.81 12.52
N ARG A 454 15.23 3.29 12.03
CA ARG A 454 15.33 2.66 10.71
C ARG A 454 14.75 1.26 10.73
N LEU A 455 13.74 1.03 9.92
CA LEU A 455 13.15 -0.28 9.64
C LEU A 455 13.71 -0.84 8.33
N PRO A 456 13.89 -2.16 8.23
CA PRO A 456 14.38 -2.76 6.99
C PRO A 456 13.30 -2.76 5.90
N ALA A 457 13.71 -2.90 4.64
CA ALA A 457 12.80 -2.97 3.49
C ALA A 457 11.87 -4.21 3.51
N TRP A 458 12.22 -5.26 4.25
CA TRP A 458 11.42 -6.49 4.44
C TRP A 458 10.63 -6.50 5.76
N ASP A 459 10.37 -5.34 6.34
CA ASP A 459 9.63 -5.24 7.60
C ASP A 459 8.21 -5.85 7.46
N PRO A 460 7.74 -6.70 8.41
CA PRO A 460 6.48 -7.43 8.29
C PRO A 460 5.25 -6.57 7.98
N MET A 461 5.24 -5.32 8.45
CA MET A 461 4.15 -4.38 8.22
C MET A 461 3.98 -4.00 6.74
N PHE A 462 5.03 -4.19 5.93
CA PHE A 462 5.12 -3.78 4.52
C PHE A 462 5.45 -4.98 3.61
N ALA A 463 5.41 -6.20 4.14
CA ALA A 463 5.83 -7.41 3.41
C ALA A 463 4.88 -7.81 2.27
N ASN A 464 3.65 -7.28 2.28
CA ASN A 464 2.62 -7.56 1.27
C ASN A 464 2.35 -6.35 0.34
N ASP A 465 3.12 -5.25 0.48
CA ASP A 465 2.97 -4.02 -0.32
C ASP A 465 3.59 -4.12 -1.72
#